data_AF-A0A0T6B4T1-F1
#
_entry.id   AF-A0A0T6B4T1-F1
#
_cell.length_a   1.000
_cell.length_b   1.000
_cell.length_c   1.000
_cell.angle_alpha   90.00
_cell.angle_beta   90.00
_cell.angle_gamma   90.00
#
_symmetry.space_group_name_H-M   'P 1'
#
loop_
_entity.id
_entity.type
_entity.pdbx_description
1 polymer ?
#
loop_
_entity_poly.entity_id
_entity_poly.type
_entity_poly.pdbx_seq_one_letter_code
_entity_poly.pdbx_strand_id
1 'polypeptide(L)'
;LKNKNAQDSINSDDIPSDYVEILKDYSERLISWPQFKDLAYTEITSGMLQILLKALLKIDMKMLKQYIKRILDESFCTNNDIESAEHSGKLPDVFMSKPAIMLFETMIETAIPKHYTQIYAKCFKGRIRALAILKSTNFAVQKLLMHCKEKVEFEELFDELSNHFEEIISAGNTGVILALAQTCKRLAAKQANFVQVKRITEFPINCQILYFSTELNQSLTLRRSGRETK
;
A
#
# COMPACT_ATOMS: atom_id res chain seq x y z
N LEU A 1 21.93 -1.07 28.04
CA LEU A 1 20.96 -0.01 27.66
C LEU A 1 20.02 -0.57 26.60
N LYS A 2 18.88 -1.14 27.02
CA LYS A 2 17.87 -1.70 26.11
C LYS A 2 16.92 -0.57 25.73
N ASN A 3 17.06 -0.05 24.52
CA ASN A 3 16.13 0.92 23.94
C ASN A 3 14.92 0.14 23.41
N LYS A 4 13.82 0.12 24.18
CA LYS A 4 12.52 -0.36 23.71
C LYS A 4 11.79 0.84 23.13
N ASN A 5 11.58 0.84 21.83
CA ASN A 5 10.63 1.74 21.17
C ASN A 5 9.24 1.51 21.79
N ALA A 6 8.82 2.42 22.66
CA ALA A 6 7.46 2.53 23.12
C ALA A 6 6.62 3.02 21.94
N GLN A 7 5.93 2.09 21.31
CA GLN A 7 4.85 2.41 20.41
C GLN A 7 3.63 2.55 21.32
N ASP A 8 3.37 3.78 21.77
CA ASP A 8 2.24 4.11 22.64
C ASP A 8 0.93 3.86 21.86
N SER A 9 0.44 2.63 21.95
CA SER A 9 -0.90 2.26 21.52
C SER A 9 -1.89 2.81 22.53
N ILE A 10 -2.36 4.04 22.31
CA ILE A 10 -3.58 4.54 22.96
C ILE A 10 -4.67 3.49 22.71
N ASN A 11 -5.13 2.83 23.76
CA ASN A 11 -6.20 1.85 23.70
C ASN A 11 -7.50 2.62 23.42
N SER A 12 -8.41 2.07 22.60
CA SER A 12 -9.69 2.72 22.28
C SER A 12 -10.54 3.01 23.51
N ASP A 13 -10.30 2.26 24.59
CA ASP A 13 -11.01 2.33 25.86
C ASP A 13 -10.61 3.56 26.69
N ASP A 14 -9.49 4.22 26.37
CA ASP A 14 -9.00 5.42 27.06
C ASP A 14 -9.53 6.73 26.44
N ILE A 15 -10.28 6.65 25.33
CA ILE A 15 -10.81 7.83 24.65
C ILE A 15 -12.16 8.19 25.29
N PRO A 16 -12.32 9.41 25.84
CA PRO A 16 -13.60 9.81 26.42
C PRO A 16 -14.73 9.74 25.38
N SER A 17 -15.90 9.25 25.80
CA SER A 17 -17.06 9.01 24.94
C SER A 17 -17.44 10.22 24.10
N ASP A 18 -17.34 11.42 24.68
CA ASP A 18 -17.74 12.67 24.04
C ASP A 18 -16.90 12.96 22.78
N TYR A 19 -15.60 12.63 22.78
CA TYR A 19 -14.76 12.79 21.59
C TYR A 19 -15.11 11.78 20.50
N VAL A 20 -15.48 10.55 20.89
CA VAL A 20 -15.95 9.52 19.95
C VAL A 20 -17.25 9.96 19.29
N GLU A 21 -18.18 10.52 20.04
CA GLU A 21 -19.44 11.05 19.51
C GLU A 21 -19.22 12.23 18.57
N ILE A 22 -18.37 13.20 18.95
CA ILE A 22 -18.00 14.34 18.09
C ILE A 22 -17.41 13.84 16.76
N LEU A 23 -16.50 12.87 16.81
CA LEU A 23 -15.88 12.35 15.59
C LEU A 23 -16.90 11.67 14.68
N LYS A 24 -17.84 10.90 15.26
CA LYS A 24 -18.91 10.23 14.50
C LYS A 24 -19.83 11.24 13.84
N ASP A 25 -20.35 12.21 14.59
CA ASP A 25 -21.22 13.28 14.04
C ASP A 25 -20.49 14.07 12.94
N TYR A 26 -19.23 14.42 13.15
CA TYR A 26 -18.43 15.10 12.13
C TYR A 26 -18.27 14.25 10.86
N SER A 27 -18.00 12.95 11.02
CA SER A 27 -17.81 12.02 9.90
C SER A 27 -19.10 11.79 9.11
N GLU A 28 -20.26 11.70 9.78
CA GLU A 28 -21.56 11.55 9.13
C GLU A 28 -21.93 12.79 8.28
N ARG A 29 -21.62 13.98 8.79
CA ARG A 29 -21.85 15.23 8.06
C ARG A 29 -20.89 15.37 6.89
N LEU A 30 -19.61 15.09 7.13
CA LEU A 30 -18.57 15.27 6.13
C LEU A 30 -18.72 14.28 4.97
N ILE A 31 -19.03 13.00 5.24
CA ILE A 31 -19.24 12.05 4.14
C ILE A 31 -20.38 12.52 3.24
N SER A 32 -21.42 13.12 3.80
CA SER A 32 -22.60 13.62 3.07
C SER A 32 -22.36 14.94 2.31
N TRP A 33 -21.15 15.48 2.32
CA TRP A 33 -20.83 16.75 1.70
C TRP A 33 -21.06 16.72 0.16
N PRO A 34 -21.76 17.70 -0.45
CA PRO A 34 -22.07 17.66 -1.88
C PRO A 34 -20.83 17.64 -2.80
N GLN A 35 -19.74 18.26 -2.35
CA GLN A 35 -18.46 18.33 -3.07
C GLN A 35 -17.43 17.36 -2.49
N PHE A 36 -17.88 16.25 -1.89
CA PHE A 36 -16.99 15.28 -1.24
C PHE A 36 -15.87 14.80 -2.16
N LYS A 37 -16.19 14.59 -3.45
CA LYS A 37 -15.25 14.14 -4.47
C LYS A 37 -14.00 15.03 -4.60
N ASP A 38 -14.16 16.34 -4.39
CA ASP A 38 -13.11 17.35 -4.60
C ASP A 38 -12.16 17.42 -3.39
N LEU A 39 -12.59 16.93 -2.22
CA LEU A 39 -11.80 16.95 -0.99
C LEU A 39 -10.52 16.11 -1.09
N ALA A 40 -10.45 15.14 -2.00
CA ALA A 40 -9.25 14.33 -2.20
C ALA A 40 -8.11 15.10 -2.89
N TYR A 41 -8.41 16.22 -3.57
CA TYR A 41 -7.50 16.86 -4.51
C TYR A 41 -6.81 18.12 -3.98
N THR A 42 -7.19 18.62 -2.79
CA THR A 42 -6.50 19.75 -2.15
C THR A 42 -5.64 19.29 -0.98
N GLU A 43 -4.49 19.93 -0.76
CA GLU A 43 -3.51 19.54 0.28
C GLU A 43 -4.13 19.46 1.68
N ILE A 44 -4.92 20.48 2.06
CA ILE A 44 -5.52 20.59 3.40
C ILE A 44 -6.60 19.53 3.59
N THR A 45 -7.54 19.43 2.65
CA THR A 45 -8.68 18.50 2.78
C THR A 45 -8.24 17.05 2.64
N SER A 46 -7.26 16.76 1.78
CA SER A 46 -6.65 15.43 1.69
C SER A 46 -5.95 15.06 3.00
N GLY A 47 -5.13 15.96 3.56
CA GLY A 47 -4.48 15.72 4.85
C GLY A 47 -5.47 15.47 5.99
N MET A 48 -6.56 16.24 6.03
CA MET A 48 -7.65 16.02 6.97
C MET A 48 -8.31 14.65 6.79
N LEU A 49 -8.61 14.25 5.54
CA LEU A 49 -9.16 12.92 5.25
C LEU A 49 -8.19 11.80 5.67
N GLN A 50 -6.88 11.96 5.46
CA GLN A 50 -5.88 10.98 5.90
C GLN A 50 -5.92 10.76 7.42
N ILE A 51 -5.95 11.86 8.18
CA ILE A 51 -6.05 11.79 9.66
C ILE A 51 -7.38 11.17 10.07
N LEU A 52 -8.47 11.56 9.41
CA LEU A 52 -9.79 11.02 9.68
C LEU A 52 -9.86 9.51 9.46
N LEU A 53 -9.34 8.99 8.35
CA LEU A 53 -9.30 7.55 8.08
C LEU A 53 -8.51 6.79 9.17
N LYS A 54 -7.39 7.34 9.63
CA LYS A 54 -6.57 6.77 10.71
C LYS A 54 -7.29 6.78 12.06
N ALA A 55 -8.08 7.81 12.34
CA ALA A 55 -8.92 7.88 13.53
C ALA A 55 -10.09 6.89 13.47
N LEU A 56 -10.79 6.84 12.33
CA LEU A 56 -11.91 5.91 12.10
C LEU A 56 -11.48 4.44 12.17
N LEU A 57 -10.25 4.12 11.76
CA LEU A 57 -9.69 2.77 11.92
C LEU A 57 -9.73 2.28 13.37
N LYS A 58 -9.57 3.18 14.35
CA LYS A 58 -9.58 2.84 15.78
C LYS A 58 -10.97 2.94 16.41
N ILE A 59 -11.84 3.81 15.89
CA ILE A 59 -13.08 4.21 16.56
C ILE A 59 -14.32 3.61 15.88
N ASP A 60 -14.40 3.68 14.55
CA ASP A 60 -15.57 3.22 13.80
C ASP A 60 -15.17 2.61 12.45
N MET A 61 -14.94 1.29 12.48
CA MET A 61 -14.61 0.52 11.28
C MET A 61 -15.75 0.51 10.25
N LYS A 62 -17.01 0.72 10.65
CA LYS A 62 -18.14 0.74 9.70
C LYS A 62 -18.09 2.03 8.89
N MET A 63 -17.87 3.16 9.55
CA MET A 63 -17.71 4.46 8.92
C MET A 63 -16.47 4.50 8.03
N LEU A 64 -15.33 3.95 8.48
CA LEU A 64 -14.13 3.81 7.66
C LEU A 64 -14.41 3.11 6.31
N LYS A 65 -15.15 2.00 6.34
CA LYS A 65 -15.52 1.26 5.13
C LYS A 65 -16.36 2.11 4.17
N GLN A 66 -17.28 2.92 4.70
CA GLN A 66 -18.10 3.83 3.89
C GLN A 66 -17.24 4.91 3.23
N TYR A 67 -16.31 5.51 3.98
CA TYR A 67 -15.36 6.48 3.45
C TYR A 67 -14.48 5.89 2.34
N ILE A 68 -13.84 4.75 2.58
CA ILE A 68 -12.98 4.10 1.59
C ILE A 68 -13.76 3.81 0.31
N LYS A 69 -14.97 3.25 0.43
CA LYS A 69 -15.83 2.97 -0.72
C LYS A 69 -16.19 4.25 -1.47
N ARG A 70 -16.65 5.28 -0.75
CA ARG A 70 -17.08 6.54 -1.36
C ARG A 70 -15.94 7.26 -2.07
N ILE A 71 -14.76 7.35 -1.45
CA ILE A 71 -13.57 7.96 -2.08
C ILE A 71 -13.18 7.14 -3.33
N LEU A 72 -13.19 5.81 -3.23
CA LEU A 72 -12.84 4.96 -4.38
C LEU A 72 -13.80 5.15 -5.55
N ASP A 73 -15.12 5.17 -5.30
CA ASP A 73 -16.15 5.22 -6.34
C ASP A 73 -16.40 6.66 -6.87
N GLU A 74 -16.32 7.69 -6.04
CA GLU A 74 -16.62 9.09 -6.43
C GLU A 74 -15.37 9.92 -6.79
N SER A 75 -14.20 9.63 -6.20
CA SER A 75 -12.99 10.45 -6.39
C SER A 75 -11.94 9.79 -7.28
N PHE A 76 -11.72 8.46 -7.18
CA PHE A 76 -10.50 7.83 -7.74
C PHE A 76 -10.73 6.87 -8.91
N CYS A 77 -11.89 6.23 -8.97
CA CYS A 77 -12.23 5.29 -10.03
C CYS A 77 -13.62 5.60 -10.53
N THR A 78 -13.76 6.77 -11.18
CA THR A 78 -15.00 7.09 -11.86
C THR A 78 -15.20 6.11 -13.02
N ASN A 79 -16.44 5.87 -13.45
CA ASN A 79 -16.72 4.88 -14.50
C ASN A 79 -15.90 5.13 -15.79
N ASN A 80 -15.51 6.37 -16.05
CA ASN A 80 -14.67 6.77 -17.19
C ASN A 80 -13.22 6.22 -17.09
N ASP A 81 -12.69 6.03 -15.88
CA ASP A 81 -11.33 5.52 -15.63
C ASP A 81 -11.23 4.01 -15.85
N ILE A 82 -12.35 3.29 -15.70
CA ILE A 82 -12.44 1.83 -15.86
C ILE A 82 -12.45 1.48 -17.36
N GLU A 83 -13.25 2.18 -18.16
CA GLU A 83 -13.33 1.98 -19.62
C GLU A 83 -12.03 2.41 -20.33
N SER A 84 -11.37 3.46 -19.84
CA SER A 84 -10.12 3.96 -20.44
C SER A 84 -8.88 3.13 -20.09
N ALA A 85 -8.92 2.35 -18.99
CA ALA A 85 -7.84 1.46 -18.59
C ALA A 85 -7.65 0.27 -19.54
N GLU A 86 -8.74 -0.26 -20.10
CA GLU A 86 -8.71 -1.39 -21.03
C GLU A 86 -8.25 -1.00 -22.45
N HIS A 87 -8.33 0.29 -22.81
CA HIS A 87 -8.09 0.75 -24.17
C HIS A 87 -6.95 1.76 -24.37
N SER A 88 -6.48 2.47 -23.33
CA SER A 88 -5.56 3.61 -23.53
C SER A 88 -4.29 3.62 -22.69
N GLY A 89 -4.14 2.71 -21.72
CA GLY A 89 -2.98 2.72 -20.81
C GLY A 89 -2.84 4.00 -19.96
N LYS A 90 -3.87 4.88 -19.94
CA LYS A 90 -3.88 6.08 -19.11
C LYS A 90 -3.98 5.70 -17.63
N LEU A 91 -3.20 6.40 -16.81
CA LEU A 91 -3.26 6.30 -15.37
C LEU A 91 -4.53 7.01 -14.86
N PRO A 92 -5.23 6.46 -13.85
CA PRO A 92 -6.40 7.12 -13.27
C PRO A 92 -6.04 8.50 -12.70
N ASP A 93 -7.00 9.42 -12.69
CA ASP A 93 -6.79 10.82 -12.31
C ASP A 93 -6.23 11.00 -10.88
N VAL A 94 -6.46 10.03 -9.99
CA VAL A 94 -5.85 9.98 -8.64
C VAL A 94 -4.33 10.13 -8.67
N PHE A 95 -3.67 9.60 -9.71
CA PHE A 95 -2.21 9.62 -9.83
C PHE A 95 -1.65 10.90 -10.45
N MET A 96 -2.52 11.84 -10.84
CA MET A 96 -2.12 13.15 -11.36
C MET A 96 -1.95 14.19 -10.25
N SER A 97 -2.56 13.97 -9.08
CA SER A 97 -2.54 14.91 -7.96
C SER A 97 -1.80 14.33 -6.76
N LYS A 98 -0.78 15.04 -6.28
CA LYS A 98 -0.01 14.65 -5.09
C LYS A 98 -0.90 14.52 -3.83
N PRO A 99 -1.79 15.48 -3.50
CA PRO A 99 -2.77 15.31 -2.43
C PRO A 99 -3.57 14.00 -2.54
N ALA A 100 -4.03 13.66 -3.73
CA ALA A 100 -4.84 12.47 -3.96
C ALA A 100 -4.03 11.18 -3.76
N ILE A 101 -2.78 11.14 -4.25
CA ILE A 101 -1.85 10.02 -4.03
C ILE A 101 -1.59 9.80 -2.53
N MET A 102 -1.34 10.86 -1.76
CA MET A 102 -1.09 10.73 -0.32
C MET A 102 -2.32 10.20 0.44
N LEU A 103 -3.53 10.63 0.05
CA LEU A 103 -4.76 10.07 0.58
C LEU A 103 -4.92 8.60 0.20
N PHE A 104 -4.62 8.26 -1.05
CA PHE A 104 -4.71 6.90 -1.56
C PHE A 104 -3.73 5.96 -0.85
N GLU A 105 -2.51 6.41 -0.56
CA GLU A 105 -1.56 5.69 0.30
C GLU A 105 -2.15 5.38 1.67
N THR A 106 -2.75 6.38 2.32
CA THR A 106 -3.41 6.18 3.62
C THR A 106 -4.62 5.25 3.54
N MET A 107 -5.38 5.28 2.44
CA MET A 107 -6.47 4.33 2.21
C MET A 107 -5.95 2.89 2.13
N ILE A 108 -4.83 2.66 1.46
CA ILE A 108 -4.22 1.32 1.41
C ILE A 108 -3.79 0.85 2.80
N GLU A 109 -3.19 1.75 3.60
CA GLU A 109 -2.76 1.43 4.98
C GLU A 109 -3.95 1.04 5.88
N THR A 110 -5.09 1.71 5.71
CA THR A 110 -6.28 1.56 6.56
C THR A 110 -7.31 0.57 5.99
N ALA A 111 -7.12 0.07 4.76
CA ALA A 111 -8.07 -0.81 4.10
C ALA A 111 -8.20 -2.18 4.78
N ILE A 112 -9.46 -2.63 4.92
CA ILE A 112 -9.76 -4.03 5.21
C ILE A 112 -9.54 -4.89 3.94
N PRO A 113 -9.30 -6.22 4.07
CA PRO A 113 -8.95 -7.08 2.94
C PRO A 113 -9.87 -6.93 1.72
N LYS A 114 -11.20 -6.89 1.92
CA LYS A 114 -12.16 -6.68 0.83
C LYS A 114 -11.92 -5.39 0.03
N HIS A 115 -11.66 -4.27 0.70
CA HIS A 115 -11.41 -3.00 0.00
C HIS A 115 -10.00 -2.96 -0.58
N TYR A 116 -9.03 -3.62 0.06
CA TYR A 116 -7.70 -3.78 -0.49
C TYR A 116 -7.74 -4.49 -1.85
N THR A 117 -8.45 -5.63 -1.95
CA THR A 117 -8.64 -6.34 -3.22
C THR A 117 -9.29 -5.45 -4.29
N GLN A 118 -10.29 -4.65 -3.90
CA GLN A 118 -10.95 -3.70 -4.82
C GLN A 118 -10.01 -2.60 -5.31
N ILE A 119 -9.19 -2.03 -4.42
CA ILE A 119 -8.18 -1.04 -4.75
C ILE A 119 -7.13 -1.65 -5.70
N TYR A 120 -6.64 -2.85 -5.39
CA TYR A 120 -5.70 -3.56 -6.24
C TYR A 120 -6.26 -3.80 -7.65
N ALA A 121 -7.46 -4.38 -7.74
CA ALA A 121 -8.10 -4.72 -9.00
C ALA A 121 -8.43 -3.49 -9.86
N LYS A 122 -8.97 -2.42 -9.27
CA LYS A 122 -9.36 -1.21 -10.02
C LYS A 122 -8.16 -0.34 -10.40
N CYS A 123 -7.23 -0.11 -9.48
CA CYS A 123 -6.23 0.95 -9.63
C CYS A 123 -4.84 0.45 -10.04
N PHE A 124 -4.49 -0.80 -9.73
CA PHE A 124 -3.10 -1.28 -9.85
C PHE A 124 -2.93 -2.42 -10.85
N LYS A 125 -3.84 -3.39 -10.89
CA LYS A 125 -3.71 -4.58 -11.73
C LYS A 125 -3.50 -4.20 -13.21
N GLY A 126 -2.45 -4.75 -13.82
CA GLY A 126 -2.09 -4.50 -15.22
C GLY A 126 -1.35 -3.18 -15.49
N ARG A 127 -1.13 -2.35 -14.47
CA ARG A 127 -0.42 -1.06 -14.60
C ARG A 127 0.65 -0.83 -13.52
N ILE A 128 1.01 -1.86 -12.74
CA ILE A 128 1.94 -1.73 -11.61
C ILE A 128 3.34 -1.35 -12.07
N ARG A 129 3.80 -1.85 -13.22
CA ARG A 129 5.08 -1.43 -13.80
C ARG A 129 5.15 0.09 -13.95
N ALA A 130 4.15 0.69 -14.59
CA ALA A 130 4.13 2.14 -14.83
C ALA A 130 4.11 2.93 -13.51
N LEU A 131 3.33 2.46 -12.54
CA LEU A 131 3.25 3.05 -11.21
C LEU A 131 4.55 2.87 -10.39
N ALA A 132 5.28 1.78 -10.59
CA ALA A 132 6.54 1.53 -9.89
C ALA A 132 7.70 2.37 -10.43
N ILE A 133 7.68 2.75 -11.71
CA ILE A 133 8.71 3.56 -12.37
C ILE A 133 8.49 5.07 -12.12
N LEU A 134 7.25 5.51 -12.00
CA LEU A 134 6.94 6.93 -11.85
C LEU A 134 7.27 7.44 -10.44
N LYS A 135 8.04 8.52 -10.36
CA LYS A 135 8.48 9.10 -9.07
C LYS A 135 7.31 9.56 -8.18
N SER A 136 6.20 10.00 -8.74
CA SER A 136 5.05 10.44 -7.95
C SER A 136 4.28 9.27 -7.30
N THR A 137 4.29 8.07 -7.88
CA THR A 137 3.41 6.96 -7.48
C THR A 137 4.14 5.73 -6.95
N ASN A 138 5.47 5.67 -7.04
CA ASN A 138 6.26 4.55 -6.53
C ASN A 138 6.00 4.26 -5.03
N PHE A 139 5.73 5.30 -4.22
CA PHE A 139 5.41 5.15 -2.80
C PHE A 139 4.05 4.46 -2.60
N ALA A 140 3.04 4.74 -3.43
CA ALA A 140 1.77 4.02 -3.42
C ALA A 140 1.96 2.53 -3.71
N VAL A 141 2.86 2.15 -4.62
CA VAL A 141 3.22 0.74 -4.86
C VAL A 141 3.91 0.13 -3.63
N GLN A 142 4.82 0.85 -2.98
CA GLN A 142 5.44 0.40 -1.72
C GLN A 142 4.37 0.16 -0.63
N LYS A 143 3.42 1.08 -0.46
CA LYS A 143 2.31 0.93 0.50
C LYS A 143 1.42 -0.26 0.17
N LEU A 144 1.11 -0.47 -1.11
CA LEU A 144 0.37 -1.63 -1.59
C LEU A 144 1.06 -2.93 -1.19
N LEU A 145 2.34 -3.09 -1.51
CA LEU A 145 3.10 -4.30 -1.17
C LEU A 145 3.14 -4.53 0.35
N MET A 146 3.49 -3.49 1.10
CA MET A 146 3.66 -3.59 2.56
C MET A 146 2.38 -3.97 3.30
N HIS A 147 1.21 -3.59 2.78
CA HIS A 147 -0.09 -3.88 3.40
C HIS A 147 -0.85 -5.05 2.74
N CYS A 148 -0.25 -5.74 1.78
CA CYS A 148 -0.83 -6.95 1.18
C CYS A 148 -0.92 -8.07 2.22
N LYS A 149 -2.13 -8.56 2.51
CA LYS A 149 -2.33 -9.63 3.51
C LYS A 149 -2.47 -11.01 2.87
N GLU A 150 -3.09 -11.06 1.69
CA GLU A 150 -3.39 -12.31 1.02
C GLU A 150 -2.21 -12.77 0.15
N LYS A 151 -1.82 -14.03 0.32
CA LYS A 151 -0.68 -14.61 -0.40
C LYS A 151 -0.93 -14.69 -1.91
N VAL A 152 -2.16 -14.99 -2.32
CA VAL A 152 -2.52 -15.12 -3.74
C VAL A 152 -2.37 -13.77 -4.46
N GLU A 153 -2.90 -12.69 -3.87
CA GLU A 153 -2.76 -11.33 -4.40
C GLU A 153 -1.29 -10.91 -4.47
N PHE A 154 -0.51 -11.25 -3.45
CA PHE A 154 0.92 -10.98 -3.43
C PHE A 154 1.68 -11.71 -4.54
N GLU A 155 1.33 -12.96 -4.83
CA GLU A 155 1.98 -13.73 -5.90
C GLU A 155 1.70 -13.13 -7.28
N GLU A 156 0.48 -12.65 -7.54
CA GLU A 156 0.13 -11.90 -8.75
C GLU A 156 0.94 -10.59 -8.85
N LEU A 157 1.00 -9.82 -7.76
CA LEU A 157 1.79 -8.59 -7.66
C LEU A 157 3.28 -8.83 -7.93
N PHE A 158 3.82 -9.91 -7.35
CA PHE A 158 5.22 -10.29 -7.51
C PHE A 158 5.52 -10.64 -8.96
N ASP A 159 4.68 -11.46 -9.59
CA ASP A 159 4.92 -11.94 -10.95
C ASP A 159 4.85 -10.78 -11.96
N GLU A 160 3.93 -9.82 -11.80
CA GLU A 160 3.87 -8.60 -12.60
C GLU A 160 5.12 -7.72 -12.46
N LEU A 161 5.65 -7.57 -11.24
CA LEU A 161 6.84 -6.74 -10.97
C LEU A 161 8.16 -7.41 -11.35
N SER A 162 8.25 -8.74 -11.21
CA SER A 162 9.51 -9.49 -11.31
C SER A 162 10.24 -9.30 -12.64
N ASN A 163 9.49 -9.13 -13.73
CA ASN A 163 10.02 -8.89 -15.06
C ASN A 163 10.62 -7.49 -15.25
N HIS A 164 10.31 -6.54 -14.36
CA HIS A 164 10.63 -5.12 -14.53
C HIS A 164 11.57 -4.57 -13.44
N PHE A 165 12.21 -5.42 -12.63
CA PHE A 165 13.12 -4.97 -11.57
C PHE A 165 14.25 -4.08 -12.08
N GLU A 166 14.82 -4.40 -13.24
CA GLU A 166 15.92 -3.63 -13.82
C GLU A 166 15.50 -2.20 -14.17
N GLU A 167 14.29 -2.04 -14.71
CA GLU A 167 13.72 -0.74 -15.03
C GLU A 167 13.43 0.07 -13.76
N ILE A 168 12.89 -0.58 -12.72
CA ILE A 168 12.59 0.05 -11.42
C ILE A 168 13.88 0.51 -10.73
N ILE A 169 14.93 -0.31 -10.76
CA ILE A 169 16.25 0.01 -10.20
C ILE A 169 16.89 1.17 -10.98
N SER A 170 16.84 1.11 -12.31
CA SER A 170 17.38 2.16 -13.19
C SER A 170 16.63 3.49 -13.03
N ALA A 171 15.33 3.45 -12.73
CA ALA A 171 14.54 4.64 -12.38
C ALA A 171 14.88 5.23 -10.99
N GLY A 172 15.68 4.53 -10.17
CA GLY A 172 16.06 4.93 -8.82
C GLY A 172 15.02 4.57 -7.75
N ASN A 173 13.95 3.86 -8.09
CA ASN A 173 12.83 3.54 -7.18
C ASN A 173 13.08 2.23 -6.42
N THR A 174 14.29 2.09 -5.87
CA THR A 174 14.74 0.88 -5.15
C THR A 174 13.88 0.55 -3.93
N GLY A 175 13.17 1.53 -3.36
CA GLY A 175 12.20 1.31 -2.28
C GLY A 175 11.10 0.30 -2.62
N VAL A 176 10.69 0.21 -3.90
CA VAL A 176 9.71 -0.79 -4.36
C VAL A 176 10.28 -2.21 -4.22
N ILE A 177 11.55 -2.40 -4.57
CA ILE A 177 12.25 -3.69 -4.44
C ILE A 177 12.39 -4.07 -2.96
N LEU A 178 12.71 -3.11 -2.10
CA LEU A 178 12.78 -3.32 -0.66
C LEU A 178 11.43 -3.75 -0.08
N ALA A 179 10.36 -3.02 -0.43
CA ALA A 179 9.00 -3.34 0.02
C ALA A 179 8.56 -4.74 -0.45
N LEU A 180 8.93 -5.12 -1.67
CA LEU A 180 8.67 -6.46 -2.20
C LEU A 180 9.43 -7.53 -1.40
N ALA A 181 10.70 -7.31 -1.07
CA ALA A 181 11.53 -8.22 -0.27
C ALA A 181 10.95 -8.41 1.14
N GLN A 182 10.57 -7.30 1.79
CA GLN A 182 9.95 -7.30 3.11
C GLN A 182 8.64 -8.08 3.10
N THR A 183 7.85 -7.93 2.04
CA THR A 183 6.58 -8.65 1.88
C THR A 183 6.81 -10.14 1.59
N CYS A 184 7.80 -10.51 0.78
CA CYS A 184 8.23 -11.90 0.59
C CYS A 184 8.57 -12.57 1.93
N LYS A 185 9.31 -11.85 2.80
CA LYS A 185 9.67 -12.32 4.14
C LYS A 185 8.44 -12.49 5.03
N ARG A 186 7.57 -11.47 5.08
CA ARG A 186 6.35 -11.44 5.92
C ARG A 186 5.35 -12.53 5.54
N LEU A 187 5.09 -12.74 4.25
CA LEU A 187 4.13 -13.73 3.75
C LEU A 187 4.75 -15.11 3.50
N ALA A 188 6.06 -15.26 3.70
CA ALA A 188 6.79 -16.48 3.39
C ALA A 188 6.51 -17.03 1.97
N ALA A 189 6.43 -16.12 1.00
CA ALA A 189 6.05 -16.38 -0.39
C ALA A 189 7.09 -15.79 -1.35
N LYS A 190 7.30 -16.44 -2.51
CA LYS A 190 8.23 -16.04 -3.59
C LYS A 190 9.67 -15.66 -3.15
N GLN A 191 10.10 -16.06 -1.95
CA GLN A 191 11.42 -15.73 -1.39
C GLN A 191 12.56 -16.29 -2.26
N ALA A 192 12.43 -17.54 -2.73
CA ALA A 192 13.41 -18.16 -3.62
C ALA A 192 13.46 -17.42 -4.97
N ASN A 193 12.30 -17.12 -5.55
CA ASN A 193 12.19 -16.37 -6.80
C ASN A 193 12.84 -14.99 -6.68
N PHE A 194 12.60 -14.28 -5.58
CA PHE A 194 13.19 -12.96 -5.32
C PHE A 194 14.72 -13.00 -5.29
N VAL A 195 15.29 -13.97 -4.57
CA VAL A 195 16.74 -14.16 -4.45
C VAL A 195 17.37 -14.63 -5.77
N GLN A 196 16.67 -15.48 -6.52
CA GLN A 196 17.17 -16.02 -7.79
C GLN A 196 17.19 -14.99 -8.91
N VAL A 197 16.62 -13.80 -8.72
CA VAL A 197 16.79 -12.70 -9.67
C VAL A 197 18.26 -12.25 -9.61
N LYS A 198 19.08 -12.89 -10.45
CA LYS A 198 20.53 -12.65 -10.65
C LYS A 198 20.91 -11.17 -10.74
N ARG A 199 19.97 -10.32 -11.15
CA ARG A 199 20.17 -8.88 -11.36
C ARG A 199 20.22 -8.05 -10.06
N ILE A 200 19.70 -8.52 -8.93
CA ILE A 200 19.74 -7.74 -7.67
C ILE A 200 21.17 -7.69 -7.09
N THR A 201 22.00 -8.71 -7.35
CA THR A 201 23.38 -8.79 -6.82
C THR A 201 24.41 -7.98 -7.60
N GLU A 202 24.08 -7.51 -8.80
CA GLU A 202 25.03 -6.85 -9.72
C GLU A 202 24.95 -5.32 -9.66
N PHE A 203 23.87 -4.75 -9.11
CA PHE A 203 23.74 -3.30 -8.95
C PHE A 203 24.27 -2.83 -7.59
N PRO A 204 24.93 -1.67 -7.51
CA PRO A 204 25.26 -1.01 -6.24
C PRO A 204 23.96 -0.47 -5.62
N ILE A 205 23.16 -1.39 -5.07
CA ILE A 205 21.90 -1.08 -4.42
C ILE A 205 22.21 -0.61 -2.99
N ASN A 206 21.43 0.37 -2.52
CA ASN A 206 21.48 0.90 -1.15
C ASN A 206 21.62 -0.23 -0.10
N CYS A 207 22.53 -0.08 0.88
CA CYS A 207 22.99 -1.14 1.80
C CYS A 207 21.86 -1.93 2.49
N GLN A 208 20.68 -1.33 2.68
CA GLN A 208 19.52 -1.98 3.30
C GLN A 208 18.97 -3.15 2.48
N ILE A 209 18.98 -3.09 1.15
CA ILE A 209 18.45 -4.18 0.30
C ILE A 209 19.43 -5.35 0.25
N LEU A 210 20.74 -5.07 0.20
CA LEU A 210 21.78 -6.10 0.28
C LEU A 210 21.73 -6.85 1.62
N TYR A 211 21.57 -6.12 2.74
CA TYR A 211 21.39 -6.71 4.05
C TYR A 211 20.13 -7.60 4.12
N PHE A 212 19.01 -7.14 3.57
CA PHE A 212 17.77 -7.92 3.54
C PHE A 212 17.87 -9.17 2.65
N SER A 213 18.58 -9.08 1.53
CA SER A 213 18.86 -10.22 0.64
C SER A 213 19.69 -11.28 1.36
N THR A 214 20.69 -10.88 2.16
CA THR A 214 21.47 -11.82 2.97
C THR A 214 20.62 -12.50 4.07
N GLU A 215 19.72 -11.77 4.72
CA GLU A 215 18.80 -12.36 5.71
C GLU A 215 17.79 -13.34 5.08
N LEU A 216 17.25 -13.00 3.89
CA LEU A 216 16.37 -13.88 3.14
C LEU A 216 17.09 -15.17 2.73
N ASN A 217 18.33 -15.07 2.28
CA ASN A 217 19.19 -16.21 1.98
C ASN A 217 19.42 -17.11 3.21
N GLN A 218 19.81 -16.53 4.35
CA GLN A 218 19.97 -17.30 5.60
C GLN A 218 18.67 -18.00 6.03
N SER A 219 17.53 -17.32 5.90
CA SER A 219 16.20 -17.88 6.22
C SER A 219 15.83 -19.06 5.30
N LEU A 220 16.22 -19.02 4.02
CA LEU A 220 16.01 -20.11 3.07
C LEU A 220 16.92 -21.31 3.39
N THR A 221 18.19 -21.06 3.73
CA THR A 221 19.15 -22.10 4.12
C THR A 221 18.69 -22.85 5.37
N LEU A 222 18.20 -22.15 6.39
CA LEU A 222 17.63 -22.74 7.61
C LEU A 222 16.37 -23.59 7.35
N ARG A 223 15.54 -23.20 6.38
CA ARG A 223 14.36 -23.99 5.99
C ARG A 223 14.69 -25.24 5.17
N ARG A 224 15.87 -25.28 4.51
CA ARG A 224 16.35 -26.46 3.78
C ARG A 224 16.95 -27.49 4.75
N SER A 225 17.76 -27.06 5.71
CA SER A 225 18.35 -27.96 6.72
C SER A 225 17.30 -28.63 7.63
N GLY A 226 16.17 -27.96 7.90
CA GLY A 226 15.05 -28.53 8.67
C GLY A 226 14.16 -29.53 7.93
N ARG A 227 14.32 -29.69 6.60
CA ARG A 227 13.61 -30.74 5.82
C ARG A 227 14.44 -31.99 5.58
N GLU A 228 15.75 -31.92 5.77
CA GLU A 228 16.67 -33.07 5.62
C GLU A 228 16.79 -33.91 6.91
N THR A 229 16.05 -33.55 7.96
CA THR A 229 16.06 -34.23 9.28
C THR A 229 14.73 -34.90 9.64
N LYS A 230 13.90 -35.27 8.66
CA LYS A 230 12.72 -36.12 8.84
C LYS A 230 12.73 -37.30 7.90
#